data_AF-A0A7V3BKR5-F1
#
_entry.id   AF-A0A7V3BKR5-F1
#
_cell.length_a   1.000
_cell.length_b   1.000
_cell.length_c   1.000
_cell.angle_alpha   90.00
_cell.angle_beta   90.00
_cell.angle_gamma   90.00
#
_symmetry.space_group_name_H-M   'P 1'
#
loop_
_entity.id
_entity.type
_entity.pdbx_description
1 polymer ?
#
loop_
_entity_poly.entity_id
_entity_poly.type
_entity_poly.pdbx_seq_one_letter_code
_entity_poly.pdbx_strand_id
1 'polypeptide(L)'
;MRIFINLRICRILIFPNMQEILRLNYFVPNGVNPKFIKLHIHAHDIFLDVNTAIPCGLILNELVSNSLKHAFPDGKEGEIYIDVRHDHEQKIRMLIGDNGIGLPTGVEGIGTNTLGLKLVTALINQLSATLTVDHREGTQFCVTFAP
;
A
#
# COMPACT_ATOMS: atom_id res chain seq x y z
N MET A 1 -7.80 12.97 -24.87
CA MET A 1 -6.50 13.40 -24.34
C MET A 1 -6.22 12.57 -23.08
N ARG A 2 -5.28 11.62 -23.11
CA ARG A 2 -4.89 10.87 -21.91
C ARG A 2 -3.93 11.74 -21.11
N ILE A 3 -4.30 12.06 -19.88
CA ILE A 3 -3.45 12.82 -18.95
C ILE A 3 -2.60 11.79 -18.22
N PHE A 4 -1.28 11.88 -18.34
CA PHE A 4 -0.34 11.01 -17.65
C PHE A 4 0.21 11.73 -16.42
N ILE A 5 0.24 11.02 -15.30
CA ILE A 5 0.84 11.43 -14.04
C ILE A 5 2.11 10.61 -13.85
N ASN A 6 3.21 11.28 -13.55
CA ASN A 6 4.44 10.60 -13.12
C ASN A 6 4.28 10.17 -11.65
N LEU A 7 4.54 8.91 -11.32
CA LEU A 7 4.40 8.38 -9.97
C LEU A 7 5.42 8.97 -8.97
N ARG A 8 6.56 9.51 -9.41
CA ARG A 8 7.39 10.39 -8.56
C ARG A 8 6.67 11.69 -8.19
N ILE A 9 5.70 12.16 -8.98
CA ILE A 9 4.86 13.32 -8.66
C ILE A 9 3.63 12.91 -7.82
N CYS A 10 3.12 11.67 -7.95
CA CYS A 10 2.19 11.11 -6.95
C CYS A 10 2.79 11.05 -5.54
N ARG A 11 4.13 11.01 -5.43
CA ARG A 11 4.87 11.22 -4.17
C ARG A 11 4.47 12.53 -3.46
N ILE A 12 3.98 13.55 -4.18
CA ILE A 12 3.59 14.86 -3.65
C ILE A 12 2.08 14.98 -3.42
N LEU A 13 1.24 14.22 -4.14
CA LEU A 13 -0.22 14.33 -4.00
C LEU A 13 -0.81 13.31 -3.01
N ILE A 14 -0.20 12.13 -2.89
CA ILE A 14 -0.66 11.07 -2.00
C ILE A 14 0.05 11.17 -0.64
N PHE A 15 1.37 11.38 -0.62
CA PHE A 15 2.17 11.15 0.58
C PHE A 15 2.27 12.31 1.59
N PRO A 16 2.22 13.61 1.25
CA PRO A 16 2.22 14.67 2.25
C PRO A 16 0.94 14.63 3.10
N ASN A 17 -0.19 14.37 2.43
CA ASN A 17 -1.45 14.10 3.11
C ASN A 17 -1.40 12.78 3.85
N MET A 18 -0.77 11.73 3.32
CA MET A 18 -0.67 10.46 4.05
C MET A 18 0.13 10.60 5.35
N GLN A 19 1.28 11.28 5.39
CA GLN A 19 2.00 11.44 6.67
C GLN A 19 1.22 12.28 7.70
N GLU A 20 0.55 13.35 7.28
CA GLU A 20 -0.26 14.20 8.17
C GLU A 20 -1.59 13.52 8.58
N ILE A 21 -2.27 12.85 7.66
CA ILE A 21 -3.48 12.05 7.93
C ILE A 21 -3.13 10.85 8.80
N LEU A 22 -2.00 10.18 8.56
CA LEU A 22 -1.54 9.09 9.44
C LEU A 22 -1.21 9.63 10.83
N ARG A 23 -0.50 10.77 10.94
CA ARG A 23 -0.27 11.50 12.21
C ARG A 23 -1.56 11.80 12.96
N LEU A 24 -2.52 12.43 12.30
CA LEU A 24 -3.75 12.92 12.94
C LEU A 24 -4.77 11.80 13.22
N ASN A 25 -4.97 10.85 12.30
CA ASN A 25 -6.05 9.84 12.42
C ASN A 25 -5.60 8.53 13.09
N TYR A 26 -4.32 8.17 13.06
CA TYR A 26 -3.87 6.86 13.56
C TYR A 26 -2.93 6.94 14.74
N PHE A 27 -1.99 7.87 14.73
CA PHE A 27 -0.99 7.98 15.80
C PHE A 27 -1.57 8.63 17.07
N VAL A 28 -2.39 9.69 16.96
CA VAL A 28 -2.95 10.39 18.14
C VAL A 28 -4.03 9.59 18.89
N PRO A 29 -4.99 8.90 18.24
CA PRO A 29 -6.06 8.20 18.96
C PRO A 29 -5.68 6.80 19.47
N ASN A 30 -4.76 6.09 18.80
CA ASN A 30 -4.44 4.69 19.11
C ASN A 30 -3.11 4.49 19.87
N GLY A 31 -2.45 5.58 20.30
CA GLY A 31 -1.21 5.51 21.08
C GLY A 31 0.02 5.03 20.29
N VAL A 32 -0.10 4.81 18.98
CA VAL A 32 1.05 4.53 18.11
C VAL A 32 1.86 5.83 18.03
N ASN A 33 3.17 5.76 18.25
CA ASN A 33 4.05 6.94 18.14
C ASN A 33 4.76 6.92 16.76
N PRO A 34 4.62 7.96 15.93
CA PRO A 34 5.22 8.00 14.59
C PRO A 34 6.75 7.94 14.60
N LYS A 35 7.39 8.09 15.76
CA LYS A 35 8.84 7.94 15.90
C LYS A 35 9.35 6.51 15.75
N PHE A 36 8.48 5.49 15.81
CA PHE A 36 8.89 4.08 15.85
C PHE A 36 8.67 3.29 14.55
N ILE A 37 7.92 3.83 13.59
CA ILE A 37 7.69 3.18 12.29
C ILE A 37 8.49 3.88 11.20
N LYS A 38 9.44 3.17 10.57
CA LYS A 38 10.19 3.67 9.42
C LYS A 38 9.46 3.34 8.12
N LEU A 39 9.43 4.30 7.21
CA LEU A 39 8.81 4.12 5.89
C LEU A 39 9.90 4.17 4.81
N HIS A 40 10.05 3.04 4.11
CA HIS A 40 10.98 2.87 3.01
C HIS A 40 10.21 2.96 1.70
N ILE A 41 10.54 3.92 0.83
CA ILE A 41 9.83 4.13 -0.44
C ILE A 41 10.83 4.14 -1.59
N HIS A 42 10.66 3.20 -2.51
CA HIS A 42 11.40 3.09 -3.75
C HIS A 42 10.43 3.22 -4.92
N ALA A 43 10.32 4.41 -5.50
CA ALA A 43 9.44 4.67 -6.64
C ALA A 43 10.27 5.08 -7.86
N HIS A 44 10.22 4.26 -8.90
CA HIS A 44 10.83 4.56 -10.20
C HIS A 44 9.97 5.54 -11.00
N ASP A 45 10.56 6.15 -12.03
CA ASP A 45 9.82 7.00 -12.96
C ASP A 45 8.85 6.16 -13.79
N ILE A 46 7.60 6.09 -13.33
CA ILE A 46 6.50 5.39 -14.01
C ILE A 46 5.42 6.42 -14.33
N PHE A 47 4.95 6.40 -15.57
CA PHE A 47 3.87 7.27 -16.02
C PHE A 47 2.59 6.47 -16.12
N LEU A 48 1.57 6.87 -15.36
CA LEU A 48 0.25 6.26 -15.36
C LEU A 48 -0.76 7.27 -15.86
N ASP A 49 -1.76 6.85 -16.63
CA ASP A 49 -2.91 7.73 -16.83
C ASP A 49 -3.71 7.90 -15.53
N VAL A 50 -4.52 8.97 -15.45
CA VAL A 50 -5.31 9.29 -14.25
C VAL A 50 -6.21 8.15 -13.80
N ASN A 51 -6.80 7.40 -14.74
CA ASN A 51 -7.72 6.31 -14.42
C ASN A 51 -7.00 5.12 -13.78
N THR A 52 -5.70 5.00 -14.00
CA THR A 52 -4.83 4.00 -13.37
C THR A 52 -4.18 4.53 -12.09
N ALA A 53 -3.75 5.79 -12.09
CA ALA A 53 -3.07 6.41 -10.95
C ALA A 53 -3.97 6.52 -9.71
N ILE A 54 -5.26 6.85 -9.88
CA ILE A 54 -6.21 6.98 -8.76
C ILE A 54 -6.41 5.63 -8.03
N PRO A 55 -6.78 4.53 -8.71
CA PRO A 55 -6.84 3.20 -8.09
C PRO A 55 -5.54 2.79 -7.38
N CYS A 56 -4.39 3.02 -8.00
CA CYS A 56 -3.09 2.70 -7.40
C CYS A 56 -2.89 3.44 -6.07
N GLY A 57 -3.22 4.73 -6.02
CA GLY A 57 -3.11 5.53 -4.81
C GLY A 57 -4.04 5.07 -3.69
N LEU A 58 -5.27 4.67 -4.03
CA LEU A 58 -6.23 4.13 -3.06
C LEU A 58 -5.78 2.77 -2.52
N ILE A 59 -5.28 1.88 -3.38
CA ILE A 59 -4.71 0.59 -2.96
C ILE A 59 -3.55 0.81 -1.98
N LEU A 60 -2.59 1.67 -2.34
CA LEU A 60 -1.46 2.02 -1.48
C LEU A 60 -1.93 2.54 -0.12
N ASN A 61 -2.88 3.47 -0.11
CA ASN A 61 -3.42 4.05 1.12
C ASN A 61 -4.03 3.00 2.04
N GLU A 62 -4.91 2.15 1.51
CA GLU A 62 -5.58 1.11 2.31
C GLU A 62 -4.59 0.11 2.89
N LEU A 63 -3.64 -0.37 2.09
CA LEU A 63 -2.65 -1.36 2.53
C LEU A 63 -1.70 -0.78 3.59
N VAL A 64 -1.19 0.44 3.40
CA VAL A 64 -0.33 1.11 4.39
C VAL A 64 -1.11 1.40 5.68
N SER A 65 -2.37 1.85 5.57
CA SER A 65 -3.25 2.03 6.73
C SER A 65 -3.45 0.72 7.50
N ASN A 66 -3.66 -0.39 6.80
CA ASN A 66 -3.84 -1.70 7.43
C ASN A 66 -2.57 -2.13 8.19
N SER A 67 -1.39 -1.95 7.60
CA SER A 67 -0.12 -2.23 8.29
C SER A 67 0.01 -1.41 9.57
N LEU A 68 -0.27 -0.10 9.51
CA LEU A 68 -0.16 0.77 10.69
C LEU A 68 -1.16 0.44 11.81
N LYS A 69 -2.36 -0.03 11.45
CA LYS A 69 -3.40 -0.41 12.42
C LYS A 69 -3.14 -1.75 13.09
N HIS A 70 -2.61 -2.70 12.33
CA HIS A 70 -2.69 -4.12 12.70
C HIS A 70 -1.32 -4.78 12.84
N ALA A 71 -0.30 -4.32 12.13
CA ALA A 71 1.00 -5.00 12.09
C ALA A 71 1.87 -4.72 13.33
N PHE A 72 1.66 -3.58 14.01
CA PHE A 72 2.51 -3.10 15.11
C PHE A 72 1.71 -2.82 16.41
N PRO A 73 1.22 -3.87 17.09
CA PRO A 73 0.51 -3.70 18.36
C PRO A 73 1.43 -3.09 19.44
N ASP A 74 0.83 -2.40 20.41
CA ASP A 74 1.50 -1.78 21.56
C ASP A 74 2.58 -0.74 21.22
N GLY A 75 2.53 -0.16 20.01
CA GLY A 75 3.47 0.87 19.59
C GLY A 75 4.90 0.36 19.35
N LYS A 76 5.06 -0.94 19.03
CA LYS A 76 6.36 -1.52 18.66
C LYS A 76 6.99 -0.81 17.47
N GLU A 77 8.32 -0.80 17.47
CA GLU A 77 9.08 -0.40 16.30
C GLU A 77 8.85 -1.33 15.12
N GLY A 78 8.91 -0.77 13.92
CA GLY A 78 8.57 -1.48 12.70
C GLY A 78 8.96 -0.74 11.45
N GLU A 79 8.89 -1.43 10.32
CA GLU A 79 9.25 -0.91 9.02
C GLU A 79 8.14 -1.26 8.03
N ILE A 80 7.76 -0.28 7.22
CA ILE A 80 6.87 -0.44 6.07
C ILE A 80 7.69 -0.13 4.83
N TYR A 81 7.59 -0.99 3.82
CA TYR A 81 8.30 -0.89 2.57
C TYR A 81 7.34 -0.82 1.38
N ILE A 82 7.61 0.14 0.50
CA ILE A 82 6.87 0.38 -0.73
C ILE A 82 7.88 0.38 -1.88
N ASP A 83 7.72 -0.52 -2.85
CA ASP A 83 8.52 -0.55 -4.08
C ASP A 83 7.58 -0.53 -5.29
N VAL A 84 7.75 0.46 -6.15
CA VAL A 84 6.97 0.62 -7.38
C VAL A 84 7.91 0.73 -8.57
N ARG A 85 7.83 -0.25 -9.47
CA ARG A 85 8.74 -0.40 -10.62
C ARG A 85 8.08 -1.16 -11.76
N HIS A 86 8.68 -1.10 -12.94
CA HIS A 86 8.39 -2.08 -13.98
C HIS A 86 9.02 -3.43 -13.63
N ASP A 87 8.33 -4.53 -13.89
CA ASP A 87 8.90 -5.87 -13.83
C ASP A 87 9.65 -6.23 -15.13
N HIS A 88 10.14 -7.46 -15.22
CA HIS A 88 10.88 -7.95 -16.39
C HIS A 88 10.03 -7.99 -17.68
N GLU A 89 8.70 -8.01 -17.56
CA GLU A 89 7.75 -8.02 -18.67
C GLU A 89 7.18 -6.62 -18.97
N GLN A 90 7.77 -5.55 -18.42
CA GLN A 90 7.30 -4.16 -18.51
C GLN A 90 5.93 -3.90 -17.86
N LYS A 91 5.39 -4.85 -17.09
CA LYS A 91 4.20 -4.60 -16.27
C LYS A 91 4.56 -3.74 -15.07
N ILE A 92 3.60 -2.98 -14.56
CA ILE A 92 3.79 -2.21 -13.33
C ILE A 92 3.63 -3.16 -12.15
N ARG A 93 4.61 -3.18 -11.27
CA ARG A 93 4.63 -3.93 -10.02
C ARG A 93 4.65 -2.97 -8.84
N MET A 94 3.66 -3.08 -7.97
CA MET A 94 3.60 -2.39 -6.68
C MET A 94 3.75 -3.41 -5.56
N LEU A 95 4.84 -3.31 -4.81
CA LEU A 95 5.08 -4.06 -3.60
C LEU A 95 4.79 -3.16 -2.40
N ILE A 96 3.95 -3.64 -1.48
CA ILE A 96 3.65 -2.97 -0.22
C ILE A 96 3.80 -4.03 0.87
N GLY A 97 4.64 -3.79 1.86
CA GLY A 97 4.68 -4.69 3.00
C GLY A 97 5.20 -4.07 4.27
N ASP A 98 5.14 -4.87 5.33
CA ASP A 98 5.54 -4.53 6.68
C ASP A 98 6.22 -5.74 7.34
N ASN A 99 7.09 -5.45 8.31
CA ASN A 99 7.75 -6.48 9.12
C ASN A 99 7.03 -6.74 10.46
N GLY A 100 5.72 -6.49 10.52
CA GLY A 100 4.95 -6.64 11.75
C GLY A 100 4.52 -8.07 12.03
N ILE A 101 3.45 -8.23 12.81
CA ILE A 101 2.96 -9.54 13.27
C ILE A 101 2.34 -10.43 12.17
N GLY A 102 2.21 -9.91 10.94
CA GLY A 102 1.55 -10.61 9.84
C GLY A 102 0.02 -10.55 9.89
N LEU A 103 -0.65 -11.12 8.89
CA LEU A 103 -2.10 -11.32 8.94
C LEU A 103 -2.45 -12.48 9.90
N PRO A 104 -3.57 -12.40 10.64
CA PRO A 104 -4.02 -13.50 11.48
C PRO A 104 -4.16 -14.81 10.67
N THR A 105 -3.75 -15.93 11.26
CA THR A 105 -3.97 -17.26 10.70
C THR A 105 -5.46 -17.48 10.45
N GLY A 106 -5.86 -17.81 9.21
CA GLY A 106 -7.26 -18.00 8.80
C GLY A 106 -7.88 -16.87 7.98
N VAL A 107 -7.16 -15.77 7.73
CA VAL A 107 -7.51 -14.80 6.68
C VAL A 107 -7.02 -15.33 5.33
N GLU A 108 -7.60 -16.44 4.89
CA GLU A 108 -7.30 -17.05 3.59
C GLU A 108 -8.03 -16.28 2.49
N GLY A 109 -7.29 -15.42 1.78
CA GLY A 109 -7.78 -14.64 0.64
C GLY A 109 -8.23 -13.22 0.98
N ILE A 110 -8.01 -12.28 0.05
CA ILE A 110 -8.31 -10.83 0.19
C ILE A 110 -9.84 -10.54 0.26
N GLY A 111 -10.68 -11.57 0.42
CA GLY A 111 -12.14 -11.49 0.41
C GLY A 111 -12.84 -11.46 1.77
N THR A 112 -12.15 -11.70 2.89
CA THR A 112 -12.83 -11.92 4.18
C THR A 112 -12.60 -10.78 5.20
N ASN A 113 -13.66 -9.98 5.35
CA ASN A 113 -14.10 -9.23 6.54
C ASN A 113 -13.84 -7.73 6.72
N THR A 114 -13.00 -7.01 5.96
CA THR A 114 -12.89 -5.53 6.12
C THR A 114 -13.29 -4.75 4.87
N LEU A 115 -13.89 -3.57 5.07
CA LEU A 115 -14.28 -2.67 3.97
C LEU A 115 -13.07 -2.25 3.12
N GLY A 116 -11.91 -2.02 3.74
CA GLY A 116 -10.68 -1.66 3.07
C GLY A 116 -10.17 -2.74 2.11
N LEU A 117 -10.16 -4.02 2.52
CA LEU A 117 -9.73 -5.12 1.65
C LEU A 117 -10.73 -5.40 0.51
N LYS A 118 -12.02 -5.15 0.74
CA LYS A 118 -13.04 -5.16 -0.33
C LYS A 118 -12.79 -4.06 -1.36
N LEU A 119 -12.44 -2.85 -0.92
CA LEU A 119 -12.04 -1.77 -1.81
C LEU A 119 -10.80 -2.15 -2.62
N VAL A 120 -9.75 -2.67 -1.96
CA VAL A 120 -8.54 -3.15 -2.64
C VAL A 120 -8.91 -4.18 -3.71
N THR A 121 -9.71 -5.19 -3.38
CA THR A 121 -10.16 -6.21 -4.35
C THR A 121 -10.90 -5.61 -5.54
N ALA A 122 -11.80 -4.66 -5.30
CA ALA A 122 -12.53 -4.00 -6.37
C ALA A 122 -11.61 -3.21 -7.31
N LEU A 123 -10.62 -2.51 -6.75
CA LEU A 123 -9.63 -1.74 -7.52
C LEU A 123 -8.66 -2.64 -8.29
N ILE A 124 -8.25 -3.77 -7.70
CA ILE A 124 -7.47 -4.81 -8.40
C ILE A 124 -8.22 -5.31 -9.62
N ASN A 125 -9.51 -5.62 -9.48
CA ASN A 125 -10.35 -6.03 -10.60
C ASN A 125 -10.50 -4.90 -11.64
N GLN A 126 -10.71 -3.66 -11.22
CA GLN A 126 -10.80 -2.49 -12.12
C GLN A 126 -9.53 -2.33 -12.96
N LEU A 127 -8.36 -2.56 -12.38
CA LEU A 127 -7.07 -2.50 -13.07
C LEU A 127 -6.76 -3.74 -13.90
N SER A 128 -7.61 -4.78 -13.85
CA SER A 128 -7.29 -6.12 -14.36
C SER A 128 -5.93 -6.63 -13.83
N ALA A 129 -5.64 -6.29 -12.57
CA ALA A 129 -4.40 -6.59 -11.90
C ALA A 129 -4.42 -7.98 -11.27
N THR A 130 -3.23 -8.52 -11.02
CA THR A 130 -3.04 -9.67 -10.15
C THR A 130 -2.56 -9.19 -8.77
N LEU A 131 -3.01 -9.87 -7.72
CA LEU A 131 -2.57 -9.60 -6.35
C LEU A 131 -2.10 -10.91 -5.71
N THR A 132 -0.88 -10.90 -5.18
CA THR A 132 -0.33 -11.98 -4.36
C THR A 132 0.02 -11.46 -2.97
N VAL A 133 -0.02 -12.35 -1.97
CA VAL A 133 0.30 -12.02 -0.59
C VAL A 133 1.33 -13.01 -0.05
N ASP A 134 2.34 -12.50 0.64
CA ASP A 134 3.36 -13.26 1.35
C ASP A 134 3.29 -12.93 2.85
N HIS A 135 3.45 -13.95 3.69
CA HIS A 135 3.30 -13.90 5.14
C HIS A 135 4.56 -14.32 5.91
N ARG A 136 5.71 -14.46 5.24
CA ARG A 136 6.92 -15.03 5.84
C ARG A 136 7.61 -14.13 6.87
N GLU A 137 7.66 -12.82 6.61
CA GLU A 137 8.33 -11.83 7.46
C GLU A 137 7.42 -10.61 7.66
N GLY A 138 6.23 -10.85 8.22
CA GLY A 138 5.16 -9.86 8.34
C GLY A 138 4.12 -10.03 7.23
N THR A 139 3.66 -8.95 6.60
CA THR A 139 2.72 -9.03 5.47
C THR A 139 3.27 -8.29 4.27
N GLN A 140 3.24 -8.93 3.10
CA GLN A 140 3.63 -8.28 1.85
C GLN A 140 2.61 -8.56 0.75
N PHE A 141 2.03 -7.49 0.23
CA PHE A 141 1.15 -7.48 -0.93
C PHE A 141 1.95 -7.12 -2.19
N CYS A 142 1.77 -7.88 -3.26
CA CYS A 142 2.35 -7.61 -4.57
C CYS A 142 1.24 -7.50 -5.61
N VAL A 143 1.07 -6.30 -6.15
CA VAL A 143 0.09 -5.99 -7.20
C VAL A 143 0.82 -5.83 -8.52
N THR A 144 0.39 -6.55 -9.55
CA THR A 144 0.98 -6.46 -10.89
C THR A 144 -0.08 -6.25 -11.95
N PHE A 145 0.11 -5.30 -12.86
CA PHE A 145 -0.83 -5.01 -13.94
C PHE A 145 -0.13 -4.43 -15.18
N ALA A 146 -0.79 -4.54 -16.33
CA ALA A 146 -0.30 -3.93 -17.57
C ALA A 146 -0.54 -2.41 -17.56
N PRO A 147 0.34 -1.60 -18.19
CA PRO A 147 0.20 -0.15 -18.26
C PRO A 147 -1.09 0.38 -18.90
#